data_AF-A0AB40B0Q5-F1
#
_entry.id   AF-A0AB40B0Q5-F1
#
_cell.length_a   1.000
_cell.length_b   1.000
_cell.length_c   1.000
_cell.angle_alpha   90.00
_cell.angle_beta   90.00
_cell.angle_gamma   90.00
#
_symmetry.space_group_name_H-M   'P 1'
#
loop_
_entity.id
_entity.type
_entity.pdbx_description
1 polymer ?
#
loop_
_entity_poly.entity_id
_entity_poly.type
_entity_poly.pdbx_seq_one_letter_code
_entity_poly.pdbx_strand_id
1 'polypeptide(L)'
;MGLSWKEKVVTSLTTFLRISWILCTRVQMTLALQNKKENRLVCNVNLKTYNVAGKLVVCWNAIYDPVETGKKVKKAGGAGMILVNTWPAGNTTSPEPHVLPVANVGFDAGQKIVTYITNSTANPTASISLDGTQLGVRPSPAVASFSCRGPSKMNYGIIKPDIIAPGVNILAAWPQRVGPSPTGSYSKFKFLSGTSMATPHVSGIVALLMNLYPSWSPARIKSALMTTAYALNTNGEPIKDEYSGNASVYAMGSGHVDPLAAVNPGLVYDLQYYNYVHYLCGTGMADYQLSAIIRTTASCSQINGIPVEQLNYPSFSVKLGAGNPVTVTRIVTNVGDANSAYQVEFDEPEGVNIAVNPTTLQFSQKEEVDV
;
A
#
# COMPACT_ATOMS: atom_id res chain seq x y z
N MET A 1 4.82 17.39 -41.77
CA MET A 1 4.44 18.73 -41.27
C MET A 1 2.97 18.65 -40.90
N GLY A 2 2.53 18.48 -39.66
CA GLY A 2 3.12 18.88 -38.39
C GLY A 2 2.22 19.96 -37.77
N LEU A 3 1.23 19.54 -36.95
CA LEU A 3 0.99 20.01 -35.58
C LEU A 3 -0.33 19.46 -34.99
N SER A 4 -0.15 18.47 -34.11
CA SER A 4 -0.75 18.21 -32.79
C SER A 4 -2.20 18.64 -32.45
N TRP A 5 -2.99 17.64 -32.04
CA TRP A 5 -4.33 17.61 -31.44
C TRP A 5 -4.57 18.42 -30.13
N LYS A 6 -3.61 19.23 -29.66
CA LYS A 6 -3.71 19.93 -28.36
C LYS A 6 -4.53 21.22 -28.34
N GLU A 7 -5.03 21.72 -29.48
CA GLU A 7 -5.60 23.08 -29.54
C GLU A 7 -7.12 23.16 -29.77
N LYS A 8 -7.84 22.03 -29.88
CA LYS A 8 -9.29 22.06 -30.20
C LYS A 8 -10.25 21.94 -29.00
N VAL A 9 -9.77 21.93 -27.76
CA VAL A 9 -10.65 21.85 -26.56
C VAL A 9 -10.74 23.20 -25.82
N VAL A 10 -10.01 24.22 -26.23
CA VAL A 10 -9.99 25.54 -25.56
C VAL A 10 -10.78 26.57 -26.36
N THR A 11 -12.05 26.30 -26.67
CA THR A 11 -13.03 27.34 -27.09
C THR A 11 -14.42 26.74 -27.21
N SER A 12 -15.08 26.46 -26.08
CA SER A 12 -16.55 26.46 -25.96
C SER A 12 -16.93 26.06 -24.54
N LEU A 13 -16.79 26.97 -23.58
CA LEU A 13 -17.48 26.96 -22.28
C LEU A 13 -17.28 28.32 -21.58
N THR A 14 -17.37 29.40 -22.35
CA THR A 14 -17.77 30.70 -21.82
C THR A 14 -19.29 30.74 -21.88
N THR A 15 -19.94 30.63 -20.71
CA THR A 15 -21.22 31.23 -20.27
C THR A 15 -21.86 30.30 -19.24
N PHE A 16 -22.24 30.86 -18.08
CA PHE A 16 -22.94 30.25 -16.94
C PHE A 16 -22.14 29.29 -16.03
N LEU A 17 -21.41 29.88 -15.08
CA LEU A 17 -21.49 29.53 -13.65
C LEU A 17 -20.86 30.67 -12.83
N ARG A 18 -21.70 31.61 -12.38
CA ARG A 18 -21.37 32.47 -11.24
C ARG A 18 -21.37 31.60 -9.99
N ILE A 19 -20.26 30.91 -9.73
CA ILE A 19 -19.89 30.47 -8.39
C ILE A 19 -18.81 31.43 -7.95
N SER A 20 -19.08 32.21 -6.91
CA SER A 20 -18.08 33.04 -6.26
C SER A 20 -16.90 32.15 -5.88
N TRP A 21 -15.79 32.32 -6.61
CA TRP A 21 -14.47 31.96 -6.13
C TRP A 21 -14.23 32.78 -4.87
N ILE A 22 -14.34 32.16 -3.70
CA ILE A 22 -13.72 32.72 -2.50
C ILE A 22 -12.22 32.65 -2.77
N LEU A 23 -11.66 33.79 -3.14
CA LEU A 23 -10.22 34.00 -3.21
C LEU A 23 -9.56 33.44 -1.96
N CYS A 24 -8.48 32.70 -2.20
CA CYS A 24 -7.51 32.25 -1.21
C CYS A 24 -7.15 33.38 -0.25
N THR A 25 -7.78 33.42 0.92
CA THR A 25 -7.33 34.24 2.04
C THR A 25 -6.54 33.32 2.97
N ARG A 26 -5.22 33.45 2.91
CA ARG A 26 -4.35 33.00 4.02
C ARG A 26 -4.81 33.77 5.26
N VAL A 27 -5.60 33.13 6.11
CA VAL A 27 -5.97 33.69 7.41
C VAL A 27 -5.04 33.07 8.44
N GLN A 28 -4.16 33.88 9.03
CA GLN A 28 -3.38 33.49 10.20
C GLN A 28 -4.31 33.47 11.42
N MET A 29 -4.26 32.39 12.18
CA MET A 29 -5.12 32.17 13.34
C MET A 29 -4.32 31.63 14.51
N THR A 30 -4.68 32.02 15.71
CA THR A 30 -4.08 31.48 16.94
C THR A 30 -4.42 30.00 17.08
N LEU A 31 -3.44 29.19 17.49
CA LEU A 31 -3.58 27.76 17.76
C LEU A 31 -4.10 27.51 19.17
N ALA A 32 -4.92 26.46 19.34
CA ALA A 32 -5.36 25.98 20.64
C ALA A 32 -4.88 24.54 20.89
N LEU A 33 -4.18 24.32 22.01
CA LEU A 33 -3.88 23.01 22.59
C LEU A 33 -4.31 23.00 24.07
N GLN A 34 -4.89 21.88 24.51
CA GLN A 34 -5.27 21.64 25.89
C GLN A 34 -4.00 21.44 26.73
N ASN A 35 -3.54 22.52 27.35
CA ASN A 35 -2.54 22.55 28.42
C ASN A 35 -1.10 22.15 27.99
N LYS A 36 -0.11 23.01 28.29
CA LYS A 36 1.32 22.79 27.95
C LYS A 36 1.93 21.51 28.56
N LYS A 37 1.21 20.81 29.45
CA LYS A 37 1.66 19.58 30.11
C LYS A 37 1.14 18.29 29.47
N GLU A 38 -0.02 18.30 28.80
CA GLU A 38 -0.63 17.06 28.28
C GLU A 38 -0.33 16.80 26.80
N ASN A 39 0.21 17.77 26.05
CA ASN A 39 0.67 17.66 24.64
C ASN A 39 -0.31 17.00 23.64
N ARG A 40 -1.52 16.62 24.06
CA ARG A 40 -2.49 15.85 23.31
C ARG A 40 -3.91 16.28 23.66
N LEU A 41 -4.52 17.07 22.78
CA LEU A 41 -5.96 17.31 22.82
C LEU A 41 -6.68 16.27 21.95
N VAL A 42 -7.47 15.40 22.57
CA VAL A 42 -8.45 14.57 21.87
C VAL A 42 -9.75 15.37 21.80
N CYS A 43 -10.11 15.87 20.62
CA CYS A 43 -11.25 16.79 20.41
C CYS A 43 -12.64 16.13 20.52
N ASN A 44 -12.74 15.03 21.27
CA ASN A 44 -13.98 14.34 21.59
C ASN A 44 -14.56 14.75 22.96
N VAL A 45 -13.87 15.62 23.70
CA VAL A 45 -14.35 16.18 24.99
C VAL A 45 -15.20 17.44 24.77
N ASN A 46 -15.80 17.98 25.84
CA ASN A 46 -16.52 19.24 25.78
C ASN A 46 -15.57 20.40 25.46
N LEU A 47 -15.49 20.79 24.19
CA LEU A 47 -14.55 21.82 23.73
C LEU A 47 -14.86 23.24 24.24
N LYS A 48 -16.04 23.49 24.81
CA LYS A 48 -16.41 24.81 25.34
C LYS A 48 -15.52 25.26 26.50
N THR A 49 -14.92 24.32 27.23
CA THR A 49 -14.02 24.64 28.35
C THR A 49 -12.60 25.05 27.92
N TYR A 50 -12.29 25.04 26.62
CA TYR A 50 -10.91 25.21 26.11
C TYR A 50 -10.68 26.48 25.28
N ASN A 51 -11.56 27.49 25.35
CA ASN A 51 -11.44 28.77 24.62
C ASN A 51 -10.99 28.59 23.15
N VAL A 52 -11.75 27.78 22.40
CA VAL A 52 -11.45 27.42 21.01
C VAL A 52 -12.11 28.34 19.98
N ALA A 53 -12.96 29.27 20.44
CA ALA A 53 -13.70 30.16 19.56
C ALA A 53 -12.76 31.02 18.69
N GLY A 54 -12.96 31.02 17.38
CA GLY A 54 -12.16 31.78 16.43
C GLY A 54 -10.71 31.28 16.25
N LYS A 55 -10.38 30.05 16.66
CA LYS A 55 -9.03 29.49 16.60
C LYS A 55 -8.92 28.28 15.67
N LEU A 56 -7.67 27.97 15.26
CA LEU A 56 -7.32 26.68 14.68
C LEU A 56 -7.05 25.69 15.81
N VAL A 57 -7.85 24.62 15.88
CA VAL A 57 -7.76 23.65 16.96
C VAL A 57 -6.91 22.46 16.51
N VAL A 58 -5.88 22.12 17.28
CA VAL A 58 -5.07 20.92 17.00
C VAL A 58 -5.70 19.73 17.72
N CYS A 59 -6.13 18.74 16.94
CA CYS A 59 -6.85 17.57 17.41
C CYS A 59 -6.07 16.31 17.04
N TRP A 60 -5.80 15.45 18.01
CA TRP A 60 -5.26 14.12 17.70
C TRP A 60 -6.37 13.21 17.18
N ASN A 61 -6.11 12.59 16.03
CA ASN A 61 -7.00 11.68 15.33
C ASN A 61 -7.07 10.35 16.09
N ALA A 62 -8.06 10.27 16.98
CA ALA A 62 -8.38 9.07 17.74
C ALA A 62 -9.25 8.10 16.90
N ILE A 63 -9.76 7.04 17.52
CA ILE A 63 -10.61 5.98 16.91
C ILE A 63 -11.99 6.52 16.43
N TYR A 64 -12.21 7.83 16.39
CA TYR A 64 -13.50 8.45 16.09
C TYR A 64 -13.52 9.04 14.68
N ASP A 65 -14.72 9.19 14.10
CA ASP A 65 -14.93 9.78 12.79
C ASP A 65 -14.30 11.21 12.72
N PRO A 66 -13.31 11.44 11.85
CA PRO A 66 -12.69 12.76 11.62
C PRO A 66 -13.70 13.87 11.35
N VAL A 67 -14.77 13.55 10.62
CA VAL A 67 -15.84 14.48 10.28
C VAL A 67 -16.66 14.85 11.50
N GLU A 68 -16.98 13.88 12.37
CA GLU A 68 -17.69 14.13 13.62
C GLU A 68 -16.86 15.02 14.56
N THR A 69 -15.55 14.78 14.63
CA THR A 69 -14.61 15.63 15.39
C THR A 69 -14.65 17.07 14.88
N GLY A 70 -14.65 17.27 13.55
CA GLY A 70 -14.85 18.59 12.94
C GLY A 70 -16.18 19.23 13.34
N LYS A 71 -17.29 18.48 13.37
CA LYS A 71 -18.60 19.00 13.83
C LYS A 71 -18.55 19.53 15.26
N LYS A 72 -17.84 18.85 16.17
CA LYS A 72 -17.67 19.29 17.56
C LYS A 72 -16.85 20.58 17.65
N VAL A 73 -15.74 20.67 16.90
CA VAL A 73 -14.92 21.89 16.82
C VAL A 73 -15.75 23.07 16.30
N LYS A 74 -16.53 22.89 15.22
CA LYS A 74 -17.43 23.93 14.69
C LYS A 74 -18.47 24.38 15.71
N LYS A 75 -19.11 23.43 16.39
CA LYS A 75 -20.14 23.70 17.41
C LYS A 75 -19.58 24.49 18.60
N ALA A 76 -18.29 24.33 18.90
CA ALA A 76 -17.59 25.09 19.93
C ALA A 76 -17.07 26.47 19.46
N GLY A 77 -17.32 26.84 18.20
CA GLY A 77 -16.90 28.11 17.61
C GLY A 77 -15.49 28.11 17.00
N GLY A 78 -14.84 26.94 16.89
CA GLY A 78 -13.54 26.81 16.24
C GLY A 78 -13.61 27.17 14.76
N ALA A 79 -12.58 27.85 14.27
CA ALA A 79 -12.54 28.36 12.89
C ALA A 79 -11.91 27.37 11.90
N GLY A 80 -11.11 26.43 12.39
CA GLY A 80 -10.50 25.37 11.59
C GLY A 80 -9.89 24.29 12.50
N MET A 81 -9.39 23.20 11.91
CA MET A 81 -8.81 22.09 12.66
C MET A 81 -7.54 21.57 11.98
N ILE A 82 -6.49 21.32 12.76
CA ILE A 82 -5.36 20.50 12.33
C ILE A 82 -5.57 19.12 12.95
N LEU A 83 -5.85 18.14 12.10
CA LEU A 83 -6.08 16.77 12.52
C LEU A 83 -4.75 16.01 12.44
N VAL A 84 -4.21 15.64 13.59
CA VAL A 84 -2.90 15.01 13.72
C VAL A 84 -3.07 13.50 13.87
N ASN A 85 -2.48 12.71 12.99
CA ASN A 85 -2.46 11.26 13.13
C ASN A 85 -1.81 10.81 14.44
N THR A 86 -2.34 9.72 15.01
CA THR A 86 -1.68 9.00 16.10
C THR A 86 -0.55 8.12 15.55
N TRP A 87 0.36 7.68 16.43
CA TRP A 87 1.47 6.80 16.04
C TRP A 87 1.02 5.55 15.25
N PRO A 88 -0.06 4.83 15.64
CA PRO A 88 -0.55 3.70 14.86
C PRO A 88 -1.07 4.07 13.46
N ALA A 89 -1.56 5.29 13.26
CA ALA A 89 -2.03 5.77 11.96
C ALA A 89 -0.87 6.26 11.06
N GLY A 90 0.35 6.38 11.59
CA GLY A 90 1.54 6.75 10.85
C GLY A 90 1.40 8.07 10.10
N ASN A 91 1.94 8.12 8.88
CA ASN A 91 1.99 9.31 8.05
C ASN A 91 0.92 9.32 6.95
N THR A 92 0.13 8.26 6.82
CA THR A 92 -0.97 8.19 5.85
C THR A 92 -2.06 9.22 6.16
N THR A 93 -2.29 10.14 5.23
CA THR A 93 -3.34 11.18 5.36
C THR A 93 -4.56 10.86 4.50
N SER A 94 -5.74 11.31 4.93
CA SER A 94 -7.00 11.12 4.19
C SER A 94 -7.61 12.48 3.78
N PRO A 95 -7.98 12.68 2.51
CA PRO A 95 -8.59 13.92 2.01
C PRO A 95 -10.12 13.90 2.21
N GLU A 96 -10.57 13.65 3.44
CA GLU A 96 -12.01 13.62 3.73
C GLU A 96 -12.63 15.03 3.70
N PRO A 97 -13.86 15.19 3.19
CA PRO A 97 -14.56 16.46 3.25
C PRO A 97 -15.00 16.75 4.68
N HIS A 98 -14.67 17.94 5.20
CA HIS A 98 -15.05 18.39 6.54
C HIS A 98 -16.03 19.56 6.53
N VAL A 99 -16.69 19.80 7.68
CA VAL A 99 -17.67 20.90 7.87
C VAL A 99 -17.04 22.28 8.10
N LEU A 100 -15.71 22.34 8.18
CA LEU A 100 -14.83 23.49 8.42
C LEU A 100 -13.46 23.22 7.76
N PRO A 101 -12.57 24.22 7.59
CA PRO A 101 -11.23 23.99 7.03
C PRO A 101 -10.38 23.05 7.89
N VAL A 102 -9.97 21.91 7.33
CA VAL A 102 -9.15 20.90 8.05
C VAL A 102 -7.88 20.57 7.27
N ALA A 103 -6.77 20.48 7.98
CA ALA A 103 -5.53 19.88 7.49
C ALA A 103 -5.27 18.56 8.24
N ASN A 104 -5.38 17.43 7.55
CA ASN A 104 -4.95 16.14 8.11
C ASN A 104 -3.44 15.98 7.90
N VAL A 105 -2.69 15.81 8.98
CA VAL A 105 -1.23 15.66 8.95
C VAL A 105 -0.79 14.32 9.53
N GLY A 106 0.28 13.77 8.97
CA GLY A 106 0.93 12.56 9.47
C GLY A 106 1.49 12.74 10.89
N PHE A 107 1.80 11.62 11.55
CA PHE A 107 2.30 11.61 12.92
C PHE A 107 3.56 12.47 13.10
N ASP A 108 4.55 12.34 12.21
CA ASP A 108 5.83 13.04 12.33
C ASP A 108 5.68 14.56 12.17
N ALA A 109 4.86 14.98 11.19
CA ALA A 109 4.53 16.39 11.00
C ALA A 109 3.72 16.94 12.19
N GLY A 110 2.79 16.14 12.72
CA GLY A 110 2.02 16.44 13.90
C GLY A 110 2.87 16.69 15.14
N GLN A 111 3.88 15.85 15.38
CA GLN A 111 4.83 16.05 16.47
C GLN A 111 5.54 17.40 16.35
N LYS A 112 6.02 17.76 15.16
CA LYS A 112 6.66 19.06 14.91
C LYS A 112 5.72 20.24 15.19
N ILE A 113 4.44 20.12 14.82
CA ILE A 113 3.41 21.13 15.10
C ILE A 113 3.19 21.27 16.62
N VAL A 114 3.09 20.15 17.34
CA VAL A 114 2.94 20.19 18.80
C VAL A 114 4.17 20.79 19.46
N THR A 115 5.39 20.41 19.06
CA THR A 115 6.64 21.00 19.54
C THR A 115 6.70 22.51 19.26
N TYR A 116 6.27 22.95 18.07
CA TYR A 116 6.15 24.37 17.75
C TYR A 116 5.24 25.08 18.75
N ILE A 117 4.05 24.53 19.04
CA ILE A 117 3.10 25.16 19.97
C ILE A 117 3.64 25.18 21.41
N THR A 118 4.29 24.11 21.86
CA THR A 118 4.80 24.01 23.24
C THR A 118 6.00 24.93 23.48
N ASN A 119 6.85 25.09 22.47
CA ASN A 119 8.09 25.86 22.55
C ASN A 119 7.95 27.32 22.10
N SER A 120 6.84 27.68 21.45
CA SER A 120 6.58 29.05 20.98
C SER A 120 6.10 30.00 22.09
N THR A 121 6.07 31.29 21.75
CA THR A 121 5.60 32.41 22.57
C THR A 121 4.12 32.25 22.97
N ALA A 122 3.59 33.19 23.77
CA ALA A 122 2.24 33.11 24.33
C ALA A 122 1.09 32.93 23.29
N ASN A 123 1.31 33.25 22.01
CA ASN A 123 0.29 33.22 20.95
C ASN A 123 0.80 32.53 19.66
N PRO A 124 0.93 31.19 19.63
CA PRO A 124 1.31 30.47 18.42
C PRO A 124 0.23 30.63 17.34
N THR A 125 0.63 30.82 16.08
CA THR A 125 -0.30 31.01 14.96
C THR A 125 -0.03 30.04 13.82
N ALA A 126 -1.05 29.74 13.02
CA ALA A 126 -0.94 28.96 11.77
C ALA A 126 -1.97 29.45 10.74
N SER A 127 -1.79 29.05 9.49
CA SER A 127 -2.74 29.26 8.41
C SER A 127 -2.90 27.97 7.61
N ILE A 128 -4.13 27.67 7.17
CA ILE A 128 -4.42 26.58 6.23
C ILE A 128 -4.71 27.21 4.87
N SER A 129 -3.93 26.83 3.85
CA SER A 129 -4.19 27.17 2.44
C SER A 129 -4.58 25.92 1.65
N LEU A 130 -5.38 26.11 0.61
CA LEU A 130 -5.73 25.05 -0.34
C LEU A 130 -4.95 25.28 -1.63
N ASP A 131 -3.93 24.46 -1.84
CA ASP A 131 -3.00 24.61 -2.97
C ASP A 131 -3.29 23.59 -4.10
N GLY A 132 -4.48 22.97 -4.08
CA GLY A 132 -4.87 21.91 -5.03
C GLY A 132 -4.11 20.59 -4.84
N THR A 133 -4.22 19.70 -5.83
CA THR A 133 -3.50 18.41 -5.81
C THR A 133 -2.03 18.61 -6.14
N GLN A 134 -1.17 18.21 -5.21
CA GLN A 134 0.29 18.22 -5.39
C GLN A 134 0.77 16.86 -5.91
N LEU A 135 1.53 16.87 -7.00
CA LEU A 135 2.12 15.67 -7.60
C LEU A 135 3.62 15.59 -7.28
N GLY A 136 4.19 14.39 -7.35
CA GLY A 136 5.62 14.18 -7.11
C GLY A 136 6.02 14.19 -5.62
N VAL A 137 5.08 13.90 -4.72
CA VAL A 137 5.34 13.74 -3.28
C VAL A 137 6.26 12.55 -3.05
N ARG A 138 7.25 12.73 -2.16
CA ARG A 138 8.30 11.76 -1.84
C ARG A 138 8.36 11.51 -0.33
N PRO A 139 8.75 10.29 0.12
CA PRO A 139 9.05 9.11 -0.70
C PRO A 139 7.77 8.49 -1.28
N SER A 140 7.86 7.99 -2.52
CA SER A 140 6.77 7.26 -3.19
C SER A 140 7.37 6.15 -4.07
N PRO A 141 6.82 4.93 -4.07
CA PRO A 141 5.80 4.45 -3.13
C PRO A 141 6.35 4.30 -1.70
N ALA A 142 5.43 4.17 -0.75
CA ALA A 142 5.68 3.80 0.65
C ALA A 142 4.56 2.86 1.14
N VAL A 143 4.88 1.95 2.04
CA VAL A 143 3.91 1.03 2.64
C VAL A 143 3.12 1.78 3.72
N ALA A 144 1.83 1.97 3.46
CA ALA A 144 0.90 2.65 4.35
C ALA A 144 0.85 1.99 5.74
N SER A 145 0.66 2.78 6.79
CA SER A 145 0.55 2.29 8.17
C SER A 145 -0.52 1.20 8.33
N PHE A 146 -1.70 1.33 7.70
CA PHE A 146 -2.76 0.34 7.85
C PHE A 146 -2.53 -1.00 7.13
N SER A 147 -1.53 -1.12 6.24
CA SER A 147 -1.30 -2.36 5.49
C SER A 147 -0.98 -3.53 6.42
N CYS A 148 -1.54 -4.72 6.22
CA CYS A 148 -1.15 -5.84 7.09
C CYS A 148 0.28 -6.29 6.76
N ARG A 149 1.08 -6.56 7.79
CA ARG A 149 2.44 -7.11 7.66
C ARG A 149 2.41 -8.62 7.93
N GLY A 150 3.28 -9.36 7.25
CA GLY A 150 3.58 -10.75 7.56
C GLY A 150 4.50 -10.92 8.79
N PRO A 151 4.98 -12.15 9.04
CA PRO A 151 4.65 -13.38 8.31
C PRO A 151 3.19 -13.78 8.51
N SER A 152 2.60 -14.50 7.55
CA SER A 152 1.25 -15.03 7.78
C SER A 152 1.32 -16.23 8.72
N LYS A 153 0.43 -16.24 9.71
CA LYS A 153 0.32 -17.33 10.69
C LYS A 153 -0.25 -18.62 10.10
N MET A 154 -0.73 -18.58 8.86
CA MET A 154 -1.41 -19.67 8.17
C MET A 154 -0.58 -20.32 7.06
N ASN A 155 0.58 -19.76 6.68
CA ASN A 155 1.42 -20.30 5.62
C ASN A 155 2.85 -20.52 6.12
N TYR A 156 3.17 -21.78 6.42
CA TYR A 156 4.36 -22.22 7.16
C TYR A 156 5.71 -22.07 6.42
N GLY A 157 5.80 -21.29 5.33
CA GLY A 157 7.02 -21.17 4.53
C GLY A 157 6.91 -20.26 3.31
N ILE A 158 5.92 -19.37 3.28
CA ILE A 158 5.67 -18.49 2.13
C ILE A 158 5.57 -17.05 2.63
N ILE A 159 6.36 -16.15 2.04
CA ILE A 159 6.34 -14.72 2.39
C ILE A 159 4.98 -14.12 2.04
N LYS A 160 4.46 -13.27 2.95
CA LYS A 160 3.29 -12.42 2.70
C LYS A 160 3.52 -10.99 3.23
N PRO A 161 2.99 -9.96 2.54
CA PRO A 161 2.23 -10.03 1.28
C PRO A 161 3.10 -10.44 0.08
N ASP A 162 2.48 -10.69 -1.08
CA ASP A 162 3.24 -11.06 -2.30
C ASP A 162 3.85 -9.83 -2.99
N ILE A 163 3.08 -8.73 -3.05
CA ILE A 163 3.40 -7.52 -3.83
C ILE A 163 2.60 -6.35 -3.25
N ILE A 164 3.05 -5.11 -3.50
CA ILE A 164 2.29 -3.89 -3.18
C ILE A 164 1.86 -3.14 -4.45
N ALA A 165 0.79 -2.35 -4.32
CA ALA A 165 0.23 -1.53 -5.38
C ALA A 165 -0.43 -0.27 -4.79
N PRO A 166 -0.82 0.72 -5.62
CA PRO A 166 -1.44 1.95 -5.14
C PRO A 166 -2.74 1.70 -4.37
N GLY A 167 -2.75 2.05 -3.09
CA GLY A 167 -3.89 1.82 -2.21
C GLY A 167 -4.23 2.99 -1.27
N VAL A 168 -3.56 4.13 -1.40
CA VAL A 168 -3.78 5.31 -0.55
C VAL A 168 -4.35 6.43 -1.41
N ASN A 169 -5.45 7.03 -0.96
CA ASN A 169 -6.13 8.16 -1.59
C ASN A 169 -6.44 7.90 -3.07
N ILE A 170 -7.05 6.74 -3.33
CA ILE A 170 -7.49 6.34 -4.67
C ILE A 170 -8.86 6.94 -4.94
N LEU A 171 -8.96 7.72 -6.00
CA LEU A 171 -10.22 8.27 -6.50
C LEU A 171 -10.96 7.21 -7.32
N ALA A 172 -12.17 6.86 -6.92
CA ALA A 172 -13.02 5.93 -7.67
C ALA A 172 -14.48 6.36 -7.64
N ALA A 173 -15.31 5.72 -8.48
CA ALA A 173 -16.74 5.97 -8.51
C ALA A 173 -17.39 5.68 -7.15
N TRP A 174 -18.37 6.51 -6.77
CA TRP A 174 -19.09 6.41 -5.50
C TRP A 174 -20.59 6.65 -5.70
N PRO A 175 -21.46 5.86 -5.05
CA PRO A 175 -22.90 6.11 -5.10
C PRO A 175 -23.26 7.48 -4.50
N GLN A 176 -24.01 8.29 -5.25
CA GLN A 176 -24.24 9.68 -4.90
C GLN A 176 -24.99 9.89 -3.57
N ARG A 177 -25.80 8.94 -3.09
CA ARG A 177 -26.63 9.14 -1.88
C ARG A 177 -26.26 8.21 -0.73
N VAL A 178 -24.96 7.91 -0.59
CA VAL A 178 -24.45 7.01 0.46
C VAL A 178 -23.41 7.72 1.32
N GLY A 179 -23.62 7.66 2.63
CA GLY A 179 -22.72 8.21 3.65
C GLY A 179 -23.01 9.66 4.02
N PRO A 180 -22.25 10.21 4.99
CA PRO A 180 -22.40 11.59 5.41
C PRO A 180 -22.07 12.56 4.27
N SER A 181 -22.80 13.68 4.20
CA SER A 181 -22.51 14.82 3.32
C SER A 181 -22.16 16.05 4.18
N PRO A 182 -20.91 16.17 4.64
CA PRO A 182 -20.53 17.23 5.58
C PRO A 182 -20.64 18.63 4.96
N THR A 183 -20.50 18.70 3.64
CA THR A 183 -20.59 19.93 2.84
C THR A 183 -21.99 20.16 2.26
N GLY A 184 -22.96 19.27 2.50
CA GLY A 184 -24.29 19.30 1.89
C GLY A 184 -24.31 18.97 0.39
N SER A 185 -23.14 18.64 -0.19
CA SER A 185 -23.01 18.19 -1.57
C SER A 185 -22.60 16.73 -1.63
N TYR A 186 -23.07 16.04 -2.67
CA TYR A 186 -22.75 14.64 -2.93
C TYR A 186 -21.94 14.53 -4.22
N SER A 187 -20.86 13.74 -4.18
CA SER A 187 -19.99 13.49 -5.32
C SER A 187 -20.24 12.10 -5.92
N LYS A 188 -20.08 11.98 -7.24
CA LYS A 188 -20.05 10.69 -7.96
C LYS A 188 -18.72 9.95 -7.82
N PHE A 189 -17.74 10.58 -7.17
CA PHE A 189 -16.42 10.04 -6.92
C PHE A 189 -16.00 10.28 -5.47
N LYS A 190 -15.20 9.35 -4.94
CA LYS A 190 -14.69 9.44 -3.57
C LYS A 190 -13.24 8.95 -3.53
N PHE A 191 -12.43 9.63 -2.73
CA PHE A 191 -11.12 9.14 -2.33
C PHE A 191 -11.27 8.14 -1.19
N LEU A 192 -10.69 6.96 -1.35
CA LEU A 192 -10.59 5.95 -0.30
C LEU A 192 -9.19 5.38 -0.24
N SER A 193 -8.85 4.84 0.92
CA SER A 193 -7.57 4.20 1.19
C SER A 193 -7.82 2.80 1.75
N GLY A 194 -6.99 1.85 1.36
CA GLY A 194 -7.07 0.48 1.81
C GLY A 194 -6.35 -0.47 0.87
N THR A 195 -5.98 -1.64 1.39
CA THR A 195 -5.58 -2.76 0.53
C THR A 195 -6.72 -3.15 -0.42
N SER A 196 -7.98 -2.92 -0.06
CA SER A 196 -9.14 -3.02 -0.94
C SER A 196 -9.08 -2.12 -2.18
N MET A 197 -8.29 -1.04 -2.16
CA MET A 197 -8.03 -0.17 -3.31
C MET A 197 -6.78 -0.62 -4.09
N ALA A 198 -5.80 -1.23 -3.42
CA ALA A 198 -4.63 -1.84 -4.07
C ALA A 198 -5.01 -3.11 -4.86
N THR A 199 -5.87 -3.97 -4.31
CA THR A 199 -6.33 -5.21 -4.95
C THR A 199 -6.86 -5.00 -6.38
N PRO A 200 -7.81 -4.07 -6.67
CA PRO A 200 -8.32 -3.89 -8.02
C PRO A 200 -7.28 -3.36 -9.01
N HIS A 201 -6.24 -2.64 -8.58
CA HIS A 201 -5.12 -2.28 -9.46
C HIS A 201 -4.40 -3.54 -9.94
N VAL A 202 -4.04 -4.43 -9.02
CA VAL A 202 -3.40 -5.72 -9.36
C VAL A 202 -4.33 -6.59 -10.20
N SER A 203 -5.62 -6.68 -9.86
CA SER A 203 -6.60 -7.44 -10.65
C SER A 203 -6.73 -6.92 -12.08
N GLY A 204 -6.69 -5.60 -12.29
CA GLY A 204 -6.69 -5.00 -13.61
C GLY A 204 -5.44 -5.36 -14.42
N ILE A 205 -4.27 -5.33 -13.79
CA ILE A 205 -3.01 -5.75 -14.43
C ILE A 205 -3.06 -7.24 -14.77
N VAL A 206 -3.53 -8.09 -13.86
CA VAL A 206 -3.72 -9.53 -14.10
C VAL A 206 -4.64 -9.76 -15.30
N ALA A 207 -5.76 -9.04 -15.41
CA ALA A 207 -6.67 -9.19 -16.55
C ALA A 207 -6.00 -8.83 -17.89
N LEU A 208 -5.16 -7.79 -17.91
CA LEU A 208 -4.37 -7.42 -19.09
C LEU A 208 -3.34 -8.51 -19.44
N LEU A 209 -2.64 -9.06 -18.44
CA LEU A 209 -1.68 -10.15 -18.64
C LEU A 209 -2.37 -11.43 -19.12
N MET A 210 -3.56 -11.76 -18.59
CA MET A 210 -4.36 -12.90 -19.07
C MET A 210 -4.80 -12.72 -20.53
N ASN A 211 -5.07 -11.48 -20.96
CA ASN A 211 -5.39 -11.21 -22.35
C ASN A 211 -4.16 -11.33 -23.28
N LEU A 212 -2.98 -10.91 -22.81
CA LEU A 212 -1.72 -11.05 -23.56
C LEU A 212 -1.24 -12.50 -23.59
N TYR A 213 -1.50 -13.27 -22.53
CA TYR A 213 -1.06 -14.65 -22.35
C TYR A 213 -2.22 -15.57 -21.97
N PRO A 214 -3.15 -15.90 -22.89
CA PRO A 214 -4.35 -16.66 -22.58
C PRO A 214 -4.11 -18.08 -22.05
N SER A 215 -2.95 -18.66 -22.35
CA SER A 215 -2.56 -20.00 -21.89
C SER A 215 -1.83 -20.01 -20.55
N TRP A 216 -1.46 -18.85 -20.00
CA TRP A 216 -0.71 -18.82 -18.75
C TRP A 216 -1.56 -19.25 -17.56
N SER A 217 -0.95 -20.07 -16.70
CA SER A 217 -1.53 -20.42 -15.40
C SER A 217 -1.60 -19.17 -14.51
N PRO A 218 -2.49 -19.15 -13.50
CA PRO A 218 -2.47 -18.11 -12.46
C PRO A 218 -1.11 -17.98 -11.76
N ALA A 219 -0.37 -19.08 -11.64
CA ALA A 219 0.96 -19.10 -11.05
C ALA A 219 2.00 -18.39 -11.92
N ARG A 220 1.98 -18.60 -13.25
CA ARG A 220 2.86 -17.87 -14.19
C ARG A 220 2.62 -16.36 -14.13
N ILE A 221 1.36 -15.93 -14.15
CA ILE A 221 1.01 -14.50 -14.06
C ILE A 221 1.48 -13.91 -12.74
N LYS A 222 1.24 -14.62 -11.63
CA LYS A 222 1.72 -14.21 -10.31
C LYS A 222 3.25 -14.12 -10.27
N SER A 223 3.94 -15.11 -10.83
CA SER A 223 5.40 -15.11 -10.91
C SER A 223 5.88 -13.88 -11.66
N ALA A 224 5.32 -13.61 -12.85
CA ALA A 224 5.69 -12.45 -13.65
C ALA A 224 5.53 -11.14 -12.88
N LEU A 225 4.42 -10.96 -12.15
CA LEU A 225 4.22 -9.77 -11.32
C LEU A 225 5.23 -9.66 -10.17
N MET A 226 5.57 -10.77 -9.52
CA MET A 226 6.47 -10.78 -8.37
C MET A 226 7.93 -10.60 -8.78
N THR A 227 8.41 -11.30 -9.81
CA THR A 227 9.82 -11.25 -10.22
C THR A 227 10.19 -9.96 -10.95
N THR A 228 9.21 -9.20 -11.42
CA THR A 228 9.41 -7.91 -12.10
C THR A 228 9.02 -6.70 -11.25
N ALA A 229 8.57 -6.93 -10.00
CA ALA A 229 8.29 -5.86 -9.06
C ALA A 229 9.59 -5.11 -8.69
N TYR A 230 9.48 -3.82 -8.40
CA TYR A 230 10.62 -3.00 -7.97
C TYR A 230 10.58 -2.72 -6.47
N ALA A 231 11.76 -2.74 -5.83
CA ALA A 231 11.91 -2.54 -4.38
C ALA A 231 12.43 -1.14 -3.99
N LEU A 232 12.65 -0.25 -4.96
CA LEU A 232 13.14 1.10 -4.76
C LEU A 232 12.02 2.15 -4.94
N ASN A 233 12.08 3.22 -4.17
CA ASN A 233 11.22 4.39 -4.34
C ASN A 233 11.73 5.28 -5.48
N THR A 234 11.00 6.35 -5.81
CA THR A 234 11.37 7.31 -6.87
C THR A 234 12.68 8.07 -6.63
N ASN A 235 13.30 7.96 -5.45
CA ASN A 235 14.62 8.51 -5.16
C ASN A 235 15.76 7.50 -5.40
N GLY A 236 15.45 6.26 -5.78
CA GLY A 236 16.43 5.17 -5.85
C GLY A 236 16.80 4.58 -4.49
N GLU A 237 16.03 4.90 -3.44
CA GLU A 237 16.25 4.36 -2.09
C GLU A 237 15.28 3.18 -1.84
N PRO A 238 15.54 2.29 -0.87
CA PRO A 238 14.57 1.27 -0.49
C PRO A 238 13.20 1.86 -0.19
N ILE A 239 12.14 1.19 -0.66
CA ILE A 239 10.74 1.55 -0.35
C ILE A 239 10.60 1.69 1.17
N LYS A 240 9.91 2.74 1.60
CA LYS A 240 9.75 3.03 3.03
C LYS A 240 8.52 2.33 3.60
N ASP A 241 8.60 1.93 4.86
CA ASP A 241 7.46 1.53 5.70
C ASP A 241 7.23 2.64 6.72
N GLU A 242 6.00 3.13 6.81
CA GLU A 242 5.60 4.18 7.76
C GLU A 242 5.86 3.82 9.24
N TYR A 243 6.10 2.56 9.59
CA TYR A 243 6.44 2.14 10.96
C TYR A 243 7.94 1.93 11.21
N SER A 244 8.66 1.33 10.26
CA SER A 244 9.99 0.75 10.50
C SER A 244 11.11 1.36 9.66
N GLY A 245 10.85 2.45 8.93
CA GLY A 245 11.84 3.06 8.05
C GLY A 245 11.87 2.37 6.69
N ASN A 246 12.77 1.41 6.46
CA ASN A 246 12.76 0.63 5.21
C ASN A 246 11.72 -0.49 5.30
N ALA A 247 11.03 -0.75 4.20
CA ALA A 247 10.05 -1.83 4.12
C ALA A 247 10.76 -3.18 4.04
N SER A 248 10.37 -4.10 4.93
CA SER A 248 10.82 -5.48 4.86
C SER A 248 10.02 -6.26 3.81
N VAL A 249 10.50 -7.46 3.46
CA VAL A 249 9.74 -8.42 2.64
C VAL A 249 8.38 -8.78 3.24
N TYR A 250 8.21 -8.66 4.56
CA TYR A 250 6.93 -8.87 5.23
C TYR A 250 6.00 -7.65 5.16
N ALA A 251 6.48 -6.50 4.70
CA ALA A 251 5.67 -5.31 4.45
C ALA A 251 5.34 -5.15 2.96
N MET A 252 6.29 -5.44 2.07
CA MET A 252 6.15 -5.18 0.63
C MET A 252 6.13 -6.42 -0.27
N GLY A 253 6.42 -7.61 0.25
CA GLY A 253 6.63 -8.79 -0.58
C GLY A 253 7.82 -8.58 -1.52
N SER A 254 7.61 -8.87 -2.80
CA SER A 254 8.61 -8.62 -3.85
C SER A 254 8.81 -7.14 -4.19
N GLY A 255 7.94 -6.24 -3.71
CA GLY A 255 8.01 -4.81 -3.99
C GLY A 255 6.76 -4.28 -4.66
N HIS A 256 6.87 -3.11 -5.28
CA HIS A 256 5.76 -2.45 -5.96
C HIS A 256 5.60 -2.97 -7.39
N VAL A 257 4.34 -3.20 -7.78
CA VAL A 257 4.01 -3.74 -9.10
C VAL A 257 4.51 -2.85 -10.24
N ASP A 258 5.11 -3.48 -11.26
CA ASP A 258 5.45 -2.89 -12.55
C ASP A 258 4.68 -3.61 -13.67
N PRO A 259 3.60 -3.01 -14.18
CA PRO A 259 2.81 -3.64 -15.23
C PRO A 259 3.57 -3.84 -16.54
N LEU A 260 4.52 -2.96 -16.87
CA LEU A 260 5.23 -3.01 -18.15
C LEU A 260 6.33 -4.06 -18.11
N ALA A 261 7.08 -4.12 -17.02
CA ALA A 261 8.09 -5.17 -16.83
C ALA A 261 7.45 -6.56 -16.77
N ALA A 262 6.28 -6.69 -16.13
CA ALA A 262 5.54 -7.95 -16.04
C ALA A 262 5.07 -8.53 -17.39
N VAL A 263 5.04 -7.72 -18.46
CA VAL A 263 4.73 -8.22 -19.81
C VAL A 263 5.84 -9.14 -20.31
N ASN A 264 7.10 -8.89 -19.99
CA ASN A 264 8.21 -9.74 -20.44
C ASN A 264 9.12 -10.12 -19.26
N PRO A 265 8.70 -11.08 -18.41
CA PRO A 265 9.43 -11.43 -17.19
C PRO A 265 10.70 -12.26 -17.45
N GLY A 266 10.92 -12.73 -18.68
CA GLY A 266 12.01 -13.67 -19.03
C GLY A 266 11.75 -15.08 -18.48
N LEU A 267 11.83 -15.23 -17.16
CA LEU A 267 11.61 -16.48 -16.45
C LEU A 267 10.38 -16.42 -15.55
N VAL A 268 9.70 -17.55 -15.38
CA VAL A 268 8.59 -17.71 -14.43
C VAL A 268 8.73 -18.98 -13.59
N TYR A 269 8.33 -18.89 -12.33
CA TYR A 269 8.15 -20.02 -11.42
C TYR A 269 6.72 -20.55 -11.57
N ASP A 270 6.55 -21.62 -12.34
CA ASP A 270 5.23 -22.20 -12.58
C ASP A 270 4.82 -23.17 -11.47
N LEU A 271 3.51 -23.21 -11.19
CA LEU A 271 2.88 -24.09 -10.22
C LEU A 271 1.57 -24.60 -10.78
N GLN A 272 1.34 -25.89 -10.62
CA GLN A 272 0.10 -26.56 -10.96
C GLN A 272 -0.72 -26.84 -9.71
N TYR A 273 -2.01 -27.13 -9.90
CA TYR A 273 -2.95 -27.44 -8.83
C TYR A 273 -2.42 -28.51 -7.85
N TYR A 274 -1.84 -29.60 -8.37
CA TYR A 274 -1.33 -30.68 -7.53
C TYR A 274 -0.17 -30.23 -6.64
N ASN A 275 0.67 -29.28 -7.05
CA ASN A 275 1.76 -28.78 -6.19
C ASN A 275 1.21 -28.14 -4.92
N TYR A 276 0.07 -27.45 -4.99
CA TYR A 276 -0.60 -26.89 -3.81
C TYR A 276 -1.15 -27.98 -2.90
N VAL A 277 -1.70 -29.06 -3.45
CA VAL A 277 -2.20 -30.20 -2.65
C VAL A 277 -1.06 -30.87 -1.89
N HIS A 278 0.07 -31.12 -2.56
CA HIS A 278 1.27 -31.66 -1.93
C HIS A 278 1.83 -30.71 -0.86
N TYR A 279 1.82 -29.40 -1.11
CA TYR A 279 2.21 -28.39 -0.12
C TYR A 279 1.31 -28.42 1.12
N LEU A 280 -0.01 -28.43 0.93
CA LEU A 280 -0.97 -28.46 2.04
C LEU A 280 -0.79 -29.71 2.90
N CYS A 281 -0.58 -30.88 2.29
CA CYS A 281 -0.23 -32.09 3.04
C CYS A 281 1.10 -31.95 3.79
N GLY A 282 2.11 -31.34 3.17
CA GLY A 282 3.40 -31.06 3.78
C GLY A 282 3.35 -30.11 5.00
N THR A 283 2.31 -29.28 5.12
CA THR A 283 2.11 -28.45 6.33
C THR A 283 1.64 -29.25 7.55
N GLY A 284 1.33 -30.55 7.41
CA GLY A 284 0.71 -31.35 8.46
C GLY A 284 -0.79 -31.11 8.60
N MET A 285 -1.45 -30.64 7.53
CA MET A 285 -2.89 -30.41 7.50
C MET A 285 -3.66 -31.73 7.62
N ALA A 286 -4.77 -31.72 8.38
CA ALA A 286 -5.62 -32.89 8.51
C ALA A 286 -6.46 -33.17 7.25
N ASP A 287 -6.73 -34.44 6.95
CA ASP A 287 -7.47 -34.90 5.77
C ASP A 287 -8.83 -34.19 5.59
N TYR A 288 -9.57 -33.94 6.68
CA TYR A 288 -10.85 -33.25 6.62
C TYR A 288 -10.71 -31.77 6.25
N GLN A 289 -9.62 -31.11 6.65
CA GLN A 289 -9.34 -29.72 6.31
C GLN A 289 -8.95 -29.62 4.84
N LEU A 290 -8.07 -30.50 4.37
CA LEU A 290 -7.71 -30.58 2.96
C LEU A 290 -8.96 -30.83 2.12
N SER A 291 -9.76 -31.84 2.48
CA SER A 291 -10.97 -32.21 1.75
C SER A 291 -11.98 -31.06 1.67
N ALA A 292 -12.09 -30.25 2.72
CA ALA A 292 -12.93 -29.04 2.71
C ALA A 292 -12.39 -27.95 1.76
N ILE A 293 -11.06 -27.78 1.68
CA ILE A 293 -10.42 -26.80 0.80
C ILE A 293 -10.57 -27.21 -0.67
N ILE A 294 -10.23 -28.46 -1.00
CA ILE A 294 -10.25 -28.95 -2.39
C ILE A 294 -11.63 -29.44 -2.85
N ARG A 295 -12.60 -29.49 -1.93
CA ARG A 295 -14.00 -29.92 -2.15
C ARG A 295 -14.13 -31.33 -2.72
N THR A 296 -13.20 -32.21 -2.35
CA THR A 296 -13.23 -33.64 -2.66
C THR A 296 -12.49 -34.41 -1.57
N THR A 297 -12.77 -35.70 -1.41
CA THR A 297 -12.09 -36.54 -0.42
C THR A 297 -10.61 -36.67 -0.77
N ALA A 298 -9.73 -36.36 0.17
CA ALA A 298 -8.29 -36.58 0.05
C ALA A 298 -7.71 -37.10 1.36
N SER A 299 -6.63 -37.88 1.24
CA SER A 299 -5.82 -38.30 2.38
C SER A 299 -4.36 -37.95 2.19
N CYS A 300 -3.80 -37.18 3.11
CA CYS A 300 -2.39 -36.82 3.10
C CYS A 300 -1.48 -38.00 3.40
N SER A 301 -2.01 -39.10 3.94
CA SER A 301 -1.25 -40.35 4.04
C SER A 301 -0.96 -41.00 2.67
N GLN A 302 -1.77 -40.68 1.65
CA GLN A 302 -1.66 -41.21 0.29
C GLN A 302 -1.02 -40.20 -0.69
N ILE A 303 -0.87 -38.95 -0.29
CA ILE A 303 -0.30 -37.87 -1.08
C ILE A 303 1.08 -37.55 -0.53
N ASN A 304 2.12 -37.64 -1.37
CA ASN A 304 3.47 -37.34 -0.94
C ASN A 304 3.65 -35.85 -0.65
N GLY A 305 3.45 -35.42 0.59
CA GLY A 305 3.63 -34.02 1.00
C GLY A 305 5.04 -33.52 0.72
N ILE A 306 5.17 -32.23 0.37
CA ILE A 306 6.47 -31.58 0.17
C ILE A 306 6.79 -30.66 1.34
N PRO A 307 8.07 -30.48 1.74
CA PRO A 307 8.43 -29.46 2.71
C PRO A 307 7.97 -28.07 2.23
N VAL A 308 7.58 -27.23 3.19
CA VAL A 308 6.88 -25.96 2.92
C VAL A 308 7.72 -24.96 2.13
N GLU A 309 9.04 -25.02 2.30
CA GLU A 309 10.04 -24.25 1.57
C GLU A 309 10.26 -24.72 0.11
N GLN A 310 9.84 -25.95 -0.22
CA GLN A 310 10.03 -26.57 -1.54
C GLN A 310 8.89 -26.31 -2.52
N LEU A 311 7.83 -25.59 -2.12
CA LEU A 311 6.87 -25.09 -3.09
C LEU A 311 7.62 -24.16 -4.06
N ASN A 312 7.46 -24.39 -5.37
CA ASN A 312 8.10 -23.61 -6.44
C ASN A 312 7.55 -22.17 -6.55
N TYR A 313 7.68 -21.42 -5.47
CA TYR A 313 7.12 -20.10 -5.28
C TYR A 313 8.20 -19.04 -5.59
N PRO A 314 7.84 -17.88 -6.18
CA PRO A 314 8.77 -16.80 -6.55
C PRO A 314 9.26 -15.97 -5.34
N SER A 315 9.50 -16.64 -4.21
CA SER A 315 10.12 -16.09 -3.01
C SER A 315 10.68 -17.21 -2.16
N PHE A 316 11.68 -16.91 -1.33
CA PHE A 316 12.29 -17.87 -0.42
C PHE A 316 11.99 -17.50 1.03
N SER A 317 11.52 -18.45 1.83
CA SER A 317 11.37 -18.32 3.27
C SER A 317 11.81 -19.61 3.92
N VAL A 318 12.98 -19.57 4.58
CA VAL A 318 13.58 -20.72 5.25
C VAL A 318 13.79 -20.42 6.73
N LYS A 319 13.62 -21.45 7.56
CA LYS A 319 13.97 -21.38 8.98
C LYS A 319 15.33 -22.06 9.16
N LEU A 320 16.35 -21.28 9.50
CA LEU A 320 17.69 -21.79 9.74
C LEU A 320 17.81 -22.27 11.20
N GLY A 321 18.41 -23.46 11.38
CA GLY A 321 18.86 -23.97 12.67
C GLY A 321 20.36 -23.78 12.83
N ALA A 322 20.88 -23.78 14.06
CA ALA A 322 22.31 -23.65 14.30
C ALA A 322 23.10 -24.77 13.60
N GLY A 323 23.89 -24.41 12.59
CA GLY A 323 24.82 -25.31 11.89
C GLY A 323 24.23 -26.21 10.80
N ASN A 324 22.92 -26.18 10.55
CA ASN A 324 22.30 -27.03 9.53
C ASN A 324 21.93 -26.21 8.28
N PRO A 325 22.55 -26.47 7.11
CA PRO A 325 22.15 -25.82 5.87
C PRO A 325 20.77 -26.31 5.44
N VAL A 326 19.97 -25.40 4.89
CA VAL A 326 18.67 -25.72 4.26
C VAL A 326 18.85 -25.58 2.76
N THR A 327 18.60 -26.67 2.02
CA THR A 327 18.63 -26.66 0.54
C THR A 327 17.22 -26.49 0.01
N VAL A 328 17.02 -25.51 -0.87
CA VAL A 328 15.73 -25.24 -1.50
C VAL A 328 15.89 -25.35 -3.01
N THR A 329 15.04 -26.15 -3.64
CA THR A 329 15.02 -26.30 -5.10
C THR A 329 13.93 -25.42 -5.69
N ARG A 330 14.22 -24.81 -6.84
CA ARG A 330 13.24 -24.12 -7.66
C ARG A 330 13.27 -24.71 -9.05
N ILE A 331 12.23 -24.41 -9.82
CA ILE A 331 12.12 -24.78 -11.21
C ILE A 331 11.64 -23.54 -11.94
N VAL A 332 12.35 -23.13 -12.98
CA VAL A 332 12.01 -21.96 -13.77
C VAL A 332 11.72 -22.37 -15.21
N THR A 333 10.75 -21.69 -15.82
CA THR A 333 10.41 -21.86 -17.22
C THR A 333 10.76 -20.59 -17.98
N ASN A 334 11.47 -20.73 -19.09
CA ASN A 334 11.78 -19.61 -19.99
C ASN A 334 10.54 -19.23 -20.81
N VAL A 335 9.99 -18.05 -20.57
CA VAL A 335 8.88 -17.48 -21.35
C VAL A 335 9.33 -16.30 -22.22
N GLY A 336 10.60 -15.92 -22.13
CA GLY A 336 11.26 -14.91 -22.94
C GLY A 336 11.80 -15.47 -24.26
N ASP A 337 12.93 -14.90 -24.69
CA ASP A 337 13.59 -15.23 -25.94
C ASP A 337 14.30 -16.59 -25.88
N ALA A 338 14.41 -17.25 -27.04
CA ALA A 338 15.22 -18.46 -27.21
C ALA A 338 16.72 -18.11 -27.23
N ASN A 339 17.57 -19.09 -26.93
CA ASN A 339 19.03 -18.92 -26.85
C ASN A 339 19.45 -17.83 -25.85
N SER A 340 18.83 -17.83 -24.67
CA SER A 340 19.10 -16.89 -23.59
C SER A 340 19.88 -17.58 -22.45
N ALA A 341 20.81 -16.85 -21.84
CA ALA A 341 21.51 -17.28 -20.63
C ALA A 341 21.25 -16.30 -19.50
N TYR A 342 20.97 -16.81 -18.31
CA TYR A 342 20.73 -16.03 -17.11
C TYR A 342 21.80 -16.34 -16.07
N GLN A 343 22.44 -15.30 -15.55
CA GLN A 343 23.41 -15.41 -14.46
C GLN A 343 22.73 -15.07 -13.14
N VAL A 344 22.98 -15.87 -12.12
CA VAL A 344 22.40 -15.65 -10.79
C VAL A 344 23.19 -14.59 -10.04
N GLU A 345 22.48 -13.59 -9.51
CA GLU A 345 23.00 -12.57 -8.60
C GLU A 345 22.15 -12.58 -7.31
N PHE A 346 22.81 -12.39 -6.16
CA PHE A 346 22.14 -12.33 -4.86
C PHE A 346 22.93 -11.49 -3.87
N ASP A 347 22.19 -10.82 -2.98
CA ASP A 347 22.73 -10.16 -1.80
C ASP A 347 22.49 -11.06 -0.57
N GLU A 348 23.55 -11.42 0.14
CA GLU A 348 23.48 -12.26 1.33
C GLU A 348 22.88 -11.48 2.52
N PRO A 349 21.81 -11.98 3.16
CA PRO A 349 21.33 -11.42 4.42
C PRO A 349 22.40 -11.51 5.51
N GLU A 350 22.42 -10.52 6.40
CA GLU A 350 23.37 -10.50 7.53
C GLU A 350 23.29 -11.81 8.34
N GLY A 351 24.43 -12.49 8.47
CA GLY A 351 24.53 -13.76 9.21
C GLY A 351 24.07 -15.01 8.45
N VAL A 352 23.80 -14.92 7.14
CA VAL A 352 23.39 -16.04 6.29
C VAL A 352 24.32 -16.17 5.09
N ASN A 353 24.88 -17.36 4.87
CA ASN A 353 25.62 -17.66 3.64
C ASN A 353 24.68 -18.34 2.63
N ILE A 354 24.73 -17.91 1.37
CA ILE A 354 23.91 -18.44 0.27
C ILE A 354 24.83 -19.05 -0.78
N ALA A 355 24.48 -20.26 -1.23
CA ALA A 355 25.11 -20.91 -2.37
C ALA A 355 24.02 -21.36 -3.34
N VAL A 356 24.22 -21.09 -4.64
CA VAL A 356 23.30 -21.49 -5.72
C VAL A 356 24.06 -22.35 -6.72
N ASN A 357 23.43 -23.44 -7.15
CA ASN A 357 23.97 -24.35 -8.16
C ASN A 357 22.81 -24.86 -9.04
N PRO A 358 22.86 -24.65 -10.38
CA PRO A 358 23.90 -23.96 -11.13
C PRO A 358 23.86 -22.42 -10.95
N THR A 359 24.99 -21.74 -11.20
CA THR A 359 25.06 -20.26 -11.18
C THR A 359 24.68 -19.61 -12.51
N THR A 360 24.46 -20.42 -13.55
CA THR A 360 24.03 -19.98 -14.87
C THR A 360 23.01 -20.96 -15.42
N LEU A 361 21.89 -20.45 -15.91
CA LEU A 361 20.84 -21.21 -16.58
C LEU A 361 20.86 -20.86 -18.07
N GLN A 362 20.85 -21.86 -18.95
CA GLN A 362 20.88 -21.67 -20.40
C GLN A 362 19.65 -22.29 -21.02
N PHE A 363 18.93 -21.50 -21.81
CA PHE A 363 17.71 -21.93 -22.49
C PHE A 363 17.89 -21.79 -23.99
N SER A 364 17.81 -22.92 -24.70
CA SER A 364 17.86 -23.01 -26.15
C SER A 364 16.54 -22.59 -26.82
N GLN A 365 15.42 -22.77 -26.13
CA GLN A 365 14.09 -22.46 -26.67
C GLN A 365 13.13 -21.88 -25.63
N LYS A 366 12.02 -21.34 -26.12
CA LYS A 366 10.90 -20.89 -25.28
C LYS A 366 10.15 -22.11 -24.73
N GLU A 367 9.60 -21.97 -23.52
CA GLU A 367 8.97 -23.02 -22.70
C GLU A 367 9.93 -24.12 -22.23
N GLU A 368 11.25 -23.95 -22.41
CA GLU A 368 12.24 -24.82 -21.79
C GLU A 368 12.28 -24.61 -20.27
N VAL A 369 12.49 -25.70 -19.55
CA VAL A 369 12.41 -25.76 -18.08
C VAL A 369 13.76 -26.20 -17.53
N ASP A 370 14.23 -25.52 -16.48
CA ASP A 370 15.47 -25.83 -15.78
C ASP A 370 15.27 -25.75 -14.24
N VAL A 371 16.15 -26.39 -13.49
CA VAL A 371 16.05 -26.60 -12.03
C VAL A 371 17.12 -25.83 -11.27
#